data_AF-A0AAW0RNM8-F1
#
_entry.id   AF-A0AAW0RNM8-F1
#
_cell.length_a   1.000
_cell.length_b   1.000
_cell.length_c   1.000
_cell.angle_alpha   90.00
_cell.angle_beta   90.00
_cell.angle_gamma   90.00
#
_symmetry.space_group_name_H-M   'P 1'
#
loop_
_entity.id
_entity.type
_entity.pdbx_description
1 polymer ?
#
loop_
_entity_poly.entity_id
_entity_poly.type
_entity_poly.pdbx_seq_one_letter_code
_entity_poly.pdbx_strand_id
1 'polypeptide(L)'
;MKFSASALLVGLVASVHADGNVQRIPDSEWDHILHGSEILSQRSTETAKTDGYLADYTLRSRIVDPSAVKLDTVKQLSGYIDDDVNDKHLFFCMQ
;
A
#
# COMPACT_ATOMS: atom_id res chain seq x y z
N MET A 1 -21.27 -36.09 43.26
CA MET A 1 -20.87 -35.66 41.90
C MET A 1 -21.24 -34.20 41.76
N LYS A 2 -20.28 -33.28 41.82
CA LYS A 2 -20.51 -31.83 41.70
C LYS A 2 -19.68 -31.35 40.52
N PHE A 3 -20.34 -31.02 39.41
CA PHE A 3 -19.71 -30.44 38.24
C PHE A 3 -19.43 -28.96 38.51
N SER A 4 -18.15 -28.59 38.57
CA SER A 4 -17.74 -27.19 38.67
C SER A 4 -17.53 -26.66 37.25
N ALA A 5 -18.52 -25.92 36.75
CA ALA A 5 -18.41 -25.13 35.55
C ALA A 5 -17.73 -23.80 35.90
N SER A 6 -16.45 -23.64 35.59
CA SER A 6 -15.77 -22.34 35.55
C SER A 6 -14.39 -22.49 34.91
N ALA A 7 -14.31 -22.14 33.62
CA ALA A 7 -13.10 -21.59 33.00
C ALA A 7 -13.53 -20.91 31.68
N LEU A 8 -14.29 -19.82 31.82
CA LEU A 8 -14.40 -18.79 30.79
C LEU A 8 -13.09 -17.95 30.83
N LEU A 9 -12.75 -17.32 29.70
CA LEU A 9 -11.63 -16.40 29.45
C LEU A 9 -10.31 -17.02 28.97
N VAL A 10 -10.16 -17.11 27.65
CA VAL A 10 -8.97 -16.56 26.98
C VAL A 10 -9.45 -15.83 25.72
N GLY A 11 -9.93 -14.61 25.92
CA GLY A 11 -10.20 -13.66 24.85
C GLY A 11 -9.30 -12.44 25.06
N LEU A 12 -8.11 -12.47 24.47
CA LEU A 12 -7.32 -11.27 24.24
C LEU A 12 -6.60 -11.45 22.92
N VAL A 13 -7.30 -11.11 21.83
CA VAL A 13 -6.64 -10.84 20.55
C VAL A 13 -5.80 -9.60 20.80
N ALA A 14 -4.49 -9.76 20.90
CA ALA A 14 -3.57 -8.66 21.00
C ALA A 14 -3.62 -7.88 19.68
N SER A 15 -4.43 -6.83 19.61
CA SER A 15 -4.18 -5.74 18.67
C SER A 15 -2.91 -5.05 19.16
N VAL A 16 -1.77 -5.57 18.71
CA VAL A 16 -0.50 -4.83 18.73
C VAL A 16 -0.75 -3.54 17.96
N HIS A 17 -0.94 -2.46 18.69
CA HIS A 17 -0.75 -1.14 18.13
C HIS A 17 0.75 -1.05 17.90
N ALA A 18 1.16 -1.08 16.64
CA ALA A 18 2.53 -0.84 16.25
C ALA A 18 2.87 0.61 16.64
N ASP A 19 3.33 0.80 17.88
CA ASP A 19 3.75 2.08 18.47
C ASP A 19 5.18 2.44 18.00
N GLY A 20 5.41 2.28 16.70
CA GLY A 20 6.53 2.89 16.02
C GLY A 20 6.00 4.12 15.31
N ASN A 21 6.69 5.25 15.44
CA ASN A 21 6.43 6.40 14.59
C ASN A 21 6.79 6.04 13.13
N VAL A 22 5.89 5.33 12.44
CA VAL A 22 6.06 4.92 11.04
C VAL A 22 5.88 6.16 10.18
N GLN A 23 7.00 6.78 9.84
CA GLN A 23 7.04 7.95 8.97
C GLN A 23 7.14 7.52 7.51
N ARG A 24 6.29 8.11 6.67
CA ARG A 24 6.30 7.92 5.22
C ARG A 24 7.66 8.36 4.65
N ILE A 25 8.22 7.56 3.75
CA ILE A 25 9.41 7.93 2.97
C ILE A 25 9.11 9.22 2.18
N PRO A 26 9.97 10.27 2.25
CA PRO A 26 9.77 11.53 1.53
C PRO A 26 9.64 11.34 0.01
N ASP A 27 8.91 12.24 -0.66
CA ASP A 27 8.69 12.19 -2.11
C ASP A 27 10.00 12.22 -2.92
N SER A 28 11.03 12.92 -2.43
CA SER A 28 12.35 13.01 -3.06
C SER A 28 13.11 11.68 -3.14
N GLU A 29 12.69 10.67 -2.40
CA GLU A 29 13.32 9.34 -2.34
C GLU A 29 12.62 8.31 -3.26
N TRP A 30 11.66 8.76 -4.07
CA TRP A 30 10.96 7.93 -5.06
C TRP A 30 11.45 8.26 -6.46
N ASP A 31 11.67 7.23 -7.28
CA ASP A 31 12.09 7.42 -8.67
C ASP A 31 10.94 7.98 -9.53
N HIS A 32 9.72 7.53 -9.24
CA HIS A 32 8.52 8.00 -9.92
C HIS A 32 7.36 8.18 -8.94
N ILE A 33 6.63 9.27 -9.12
CA ILE A 33 5.36 9.56 -8.48
C ILE A 33 4.37 9.90 -9.59
N LEU A 34 3.27 9.17 -9.66
CA LEU A 34 2.21 9.38 -10.65
C LEU A 34 0.90 9.65 -9.93
N HIS A 35 0.29 10.79 -10.22
CA HIS A 35 -1.03 11.14 -9.71
C HIS A 35 -2.10 10.71 -10.71
N GLY A 36 -3.10 9.95 -10.27
CA GLY A 36 -4.16 9.52 -11.17
C GLY A 36 -4.98 10.67 -11.74
N SER A 37 -5.07 11.79 -11.03
CA SER A 37 -5.66 13.04 -11.52
C SER A 37 -4.95 13.58 -12.77
N GLU A 38 -3.61 13.57 -12.79
CA GLU A 38 -2.81 13.98 -13.94
C GLU A 38 -2.97 13.01 -15.12
N ILE A 39 -3.04 11.70 -14.85
CA ILE A 39 -3.27 10.68 -15.87
C ILE A 39 -4.64 10.87 -16.52
N LEU A 40 -5.68 11.11 -15.73
CA LEU A 40 -7.04 11.33 -16.22
C LEU A 40 -7.15 12.62 -17.06
N SER A 41 -6.41 13.67 -16.69
CA SER A 41 -6.40 14.93 -17.43
C SER A 41 -5.90 14.79 -18.88
N GLN A 42 -5.07 13.78 -19.14
CA GLN A 42 -4.47 13.51 -20.45
C GLN A 42 -5.30 12.55 -21.31
N ARG A 43 -6.44 12.07 -20.79
CA ARG A 43 -7.23 10.99 -21.40
C ARG A 43 -8.46 11.53 -22.13
N SER A 44 -8.97 10.77 -23.11
CA SER A 44 -10.22 11.09 -23.81
C SER A 44 -11.42 11.06 -22.85
N THR A 45 -12.44 11.85 -23.17
CA THR A 45 -13.62 12.07 -22.29
C THR A 45 -14.45 10.81 -22.03
N GLU A 46 -14.39 9.81 -22.90
CA GLU A 46 -15.12 8.54 -22.78
C GLU A 46 -14.48 7.60 -21.76
N THR A 47 -13.15 7.55 -21.71
CA THR A 47 -12.38 6.68 -20.80
C THR A 47 -12.08 7.35 -19.45
N ALA A 48 -12.17 8.68 -19.38
CA ALA A 48 -12.15 9.40 -18.11
C ALA A 48 -13.42 9.14 -17.25
N LYS A 49 -14.56 8.85 -17.88
CA LYS A 49 -15.83 8.60 -17.17
C LYS A 49 -15.84 7.29 -16.39
N THR A 50 -15.19 6.24 -16.89
CA THR A 50 -15.14 4.93 -16.22
C THR A 50 -14.08 4.87 -15.13
N ASP A 51 -13.04 5.70 -15.25
CA ASP A 51 -11.83 5.60 -14.44
C ASP A 51 -11.68 6.80 -13.48
N GLY A 52 -12.76 7.56 -13.27
CA GLY A 52 -12.75 8.74 -12.39
C GLY A 52 -12.28 8.46 -10.97
N TYR A 53 -12.44 7.22 -10.49
CA TYR A 53 -11.93 6.79 -9.19
C TYR A 53 -10.40 6.90 -9.06
N LEU A 54 -9.65 6.86 -10.18
CA LEU A 54 -8.19 6.99 -10.15
C LEU A 54 -7.73 8.37 -9.69
N ALA A 55 -8.57 9.40 -9.74
CA ALA A 55 -8.20 10.75 -9.32
C ALA A 55 -7.69 10.83 -7.87
N ASP A 56 -8.17 9.91 -7.02
CA ASP A 56 -7.87 9.83 -5.59
C ASP A 56 -6.67 8.94 -5.27
N TYR A 57 -6.01 8.39 -6.29
CA TYR A 57 -4.87 7.49 -6.13
C TYR A 57 -3.55 8.08 -6.60
N THR A 58 -2.51 7.82 -5.83
CA THR A 58 -1.11 8.12 -6.18
C THR A 58 -0.30 6.83 -6.23
N LEU A 59 0.47 6.64 -7.32
CA LEU A 59 1.44 5.55 -7.44
C LEU A 59 2.83 6.09 -7.16
N ARG A 60 3.48 5.58 -6.12
CA ARG A 60 4.89 5.80 -5.84
C ARG A 60 5.68 4.55 -6.16
N SER A 61 6.76 4.67 -6.92
CA SER A 61 7.58 3.53 -7.29
C SER A 61 9.07 3.85 -7.24
N ARG A 62 9.84 2.81 -6.93
CA ARG A 62 11.30 2.79 -6.97
C ARG A 62 11.78 1.56 -7.73
N ILE A 63 12.84 1.76 -8.49
CA ILE A 63 13.61 0.68 -9.11
C ILE A 63 14.41 0.02 -8.01
N VAL A 64 14.36 -1.31 -7.96
CA VAL A 64 15.08 -2.10 -6.97
C VAL A 64 16.28 -2.76 -7.65
N ASP A 65 17.42 -2.76 -6.98
CA ASP A 65 18.58 -3.57 -7.37
C ASP A 65 18.26 -5.06 -7.15
N PRO A 66 18.12 -5.88 -8.22
CA PRO A 66 17.75 -7.28 -8.09
C PRO A 66 18.78 -8.09 -7.28
N SER A 67 20.05 -7.66 -7.28
CA SER A 67 21.12 -8.32 -6.52
C SER A 67 20.97 -8.16 -5.01
N ALA A 68 20.29 -7.09 -4.57
CA ALA A 68 20.06 -6.79 -3.17
C ALA A 68 18.88 -7.60 -2.57
N VAL A 69 17.78 -7.74 -3.32
CA VAL A 69 16.56 -8.45 -2.87
C VAL A 69 16.56 -9.94 -3.19
N LYS A 70 17.35 -10.39 -4.19
CA LYS A 70 17.50 -11.80 -4.59
C LYS A 70 16.18 -12.54 -4.86
N LEU A 71 15.14 -11.81 -5.28
CA LEU A 71 13.84 -12.38 -5.66
C LEU A 71 13.88 -12.92 -7.09
N ASP A 72 14.40 -12.13 -8.04
CA ASP A 72 14.61 -12.50 -9.43
C ASP A 72 15.81 -11.73 -10.02
N THR A 73 16.12 -11.98 -11.28
CA THR A 73 17.21 -11.38 -12.08
C THR A 73 16.74 -10.27 -13.01
N VAL A 74 15.42 -10.14 -13.22
CA VAL A 74 14.83 -9.08 -14.06
C VAL A 74 14.74 -7.75 -13.32
N LYS A 75 14.45 -6.65 -14.04
CA LYS A 75 14.29 -5.32 -13.42
C LYS A 75 13.05 -5.32 -12.54
N GLN A 76 13.24 -5.07 -11.25
CA GLN A 76 12.16 -5.07 -10.26
C GLN A 76 11.75 -3.65 -9.88
N LEU A 77 10.47 -3.48 -9.58
CA LEU A 77 9.90 -2.25 -9.07
C LEU A 77 9.22 -2.55 -7.74
N SER A 78 9.36 -1.65 -6.78
CA SER A 78 8.57 -1.70 -5.54
C SER A 78 7.98 -0.35 -5.23
N GLY A 79 6.95 -0.32 -4.39
CA GLY A 79 6.38 0.93 -3.95
C GLY A 79 4.99 0.78 -3.36
N TYR A 80 4.21 1.85 -3.47
CA TYR A 80 2.87 1.93 -2.91
C TYR A 80 1.86 2.47 -3.93
N ILE A 81 0.66 1.90 -3.89
CA ILE A 81 -0.55 2.54 -4.40
C ILE A 81 -1.25 3.15 -3.20
N ASP A 82 -1.29 4.49 -3.17
CA ASP A 82 -1.87 5.27 -2.10
C ASP A 82 -3.28 5.68 -2.47
N ASP A 83 -4.22 5.44 -1.57
CA ASP A 83 -5.56 6.04 -1.57
C ASP A 83 -5.47 7.31 -0.72
N ASP A 84 -5.30 8.45 -1.38
CA ASP A 84 -5.00 9.73 -0.73
C ASP A 84 -6.20 10.25 0.10
N VAL A 85 -7.41 9.78 -0.22
CA VAL A 85 -8.65 10.17 0.48
C VAL A 85 -8.84 9.36 1.76
N ASN A 86 -8.49 8.07 1.74
CA ASN A 86 -8.75 7.16 2.85
C ASN A 86 -7.51 6.84 3.71
N ASP A 87 -6.36 7.46 3.43
CA ASP A 87 -5.09 7.22 4.11
C ASP A 87 -4.71 5.73 4.12
N LYS A 88 -4.85 5.09 2.95
CA LYS A 88 -4.50 3.66 2.77
C LYS A 88 -3.33 3.53 1.81
N HIS A 89 -2.41 2.63 2.16
CA HIS A 89 -1.18 2.43 1.40
C HIS A 89 -1.03 0.94 1.08
N LEU A 90 -1.26 0.56 -0.18
CA LEU A 90 -1.05 -0.81 -0.64
C LEU A 90 0.39 -0.96 -1.13
N PHE A 91 1.20 -1.73 -0.40
CA PHE A 91 2.54 -2.09 -0.85
C PHE A 91 2.49 -3.06 -2.03
N PHE A 92 3.38 -2.85 -3.01
CA PHE A 92 3.63 -3.80 -4.09
C PHE A 92 5.13 -4.03 -4.31
N CYS A 93 5.44 -5.21 -4.83
CA CYS A 93 6.75 -5.56 -5.38
C CYS A 93 6.50 -6.35 -6.66
N MET A 94 6.84 -5.76 -7.80
CA MET A 94 6.64 -6.33 -9.13
C MET A 94 7.93 -7.03 -9.56
N GLN A 95 7.75 -8.27 -10.00
CA GLN A 95 8.76 -9.13 -10.60
C GLN A 95 8.59 -9.11 -12.11
#